data_AF-A0A395XA82-F1
#
_entry.id   AF-A0A395XA82-F1
#
_cell.length_a   1.000
_cell.length_b   1.000
_cell.length_c   1.000
_cell.angle_alpha   90.00
_cell.angle_beta   90.00
_cell.angle_gamma   90.00
#
_symmetry.space_group_name_H-M   'P 1'
#
loop_
_entity.id
_entity.type
_entity.pdbx_description
1 polymer ?
#
loop_
_entity_poly.entity_id
_entity_poly.type
_entity_poly.pdbx_seq_one_letter_code
_entity_poly.pdbx_strand_id
1 'polypeptide(L)'
;MMPMTNGLSLEELMKEGTYPEEYTEGENWKILHGDTLKLVKAFQPGIFDAVITDPPYASGGTKQNERNRTTNQKYSSMSAANALPDFDGDNKDQRSWTHWMAEWLYDVRKACKKGAPICLFIDWRQYPSITDALQWAGWIWRGTAVWDKGNSRPQKGRFRQQAEYIVWGSNGPMPINRPVSCLPGVFRYGNPQNRIHVTEKPLQLMKDVIQICEPRGLILDPFVGAGTTVLAAVMTGYRAVGIEVTDAYYKLGSDRVKIALEAEQKEDEK
;
A
#
# COMPACT_ATOMS: atom_id res chain seq x y z
N MET A 1 25.34 -13.34 25.77
CA MET A 1 25.23 -12.73 24.42
C MET A 1 23.78 -12.31 24.30
N MET A 2 23.48 -11.01 24.42
CA MET A 2 22.10 -10.51 24.27
C MET A 2 21.65 -10.80 22.83
N PRO A 3 20.40 -11.23 22.59
CA PRO A 3 19.88 -11.30 21.24
C PRO A 3 19.84 -9.86 20.72
N MET A 4 20.61 -9.56 19.67
CA MET A 4 20.43 -8.30 18.95
C MET A 4 19.02 -8.34 18.37
N THR A 5 18.12 -7.52 18.90
CA THR A 5 16.81 -7.31 18.31
C THR A 5 17.04 -6.68 16.93
N ASN A 6 16.93 -7.47 15.86
CA ASN A 6 16.87 -7.03 14.46
C ASN A 6 15.55 -6.26 14.16
N GLY A 7 15.14 -5.39 15.08
CA GLY A 7 13.92 -4.60 14.99
C GLY A 7 14.16 -3.27 14.28
N LEU A 8 13.11 -2.72 13.67
CA LEU A 8 13.11 -1.35 13.19
C LEU A 8 12.85 -0.42 14.38
N SER A 9 13.88 0.23 14.93
CA SER A 9 13.66 1.15 16.06
C SER A 9 12.97 2.44 15.59
N LEU A 10 12.19 3.09 16.47
CA LEU A 10 11.52 4.34 16.10
C LEU A 10 12.51 5.49 15.93
N GLU A 11 13.61 5.46 16.67
CA GLU A 11 14.71 6.42 16.63
C GLU A 11 15.43 6.41 15.28
N GLU A 12 15.54 5.23 14.65
CA GLU A 12 16.08 5.11 13.27
C GLU A 12 15.09 5.57 12.21
N LEU A 13 13.79 5.40 12.46
CA LEU A 13 12.74 5.70 11.49
C LEU A 13 12.31 7.16 11.52
N MET A 14 12.22 7.77 12.69
CA MET A 14 11.48 9.02 12.91
C MET A 14 12.34 10.07 13.64
N LYS A 15 11.97 11.34 13.46
CA LYS A 15 12.61 12.46 14.14
C LYS A 15 12.28 12.41 15.64
N GLU A 16 13.24 12.78 16.46
CA GLU A 16 13.07 12.81 17.91
C GLU A 16 11.82 13.63 18.31
N GLY A 17 11.03 13.08 19.23
CA GLY A 17 9.80 13.73 19.73
C GLY A 17 8.61 13.70 18.77
N THR A 18 8.68 12.98 17.65
CA THR A 18 7.58 12.88 16.67
C THR A 18 6.98 11.46 16.54
N TYR A 19 7.24 10.62 17.54
CA TYR A 19 6.80 9.23 17.58
C TYR A 19 5.28 9.09 17.61
N PRO A 20 4.70 8.03 17.01
CA PRO A 20 3.28 7.76 17.12
C PRO A 20 2.92 7.34 18.53
N GLU A 21 1.68 7.58 18.92
CA GLU A 21 1.14 7.18 20.23
C GLU A 21 0.99 5.66 20.33
N GLU A 22 0.70 5.00 19.20
CA GLU A 22 0.45 3.56 19.13
C GLU A 22 1.09 2.96 17.87
N TYR A 23 1.69 1.78 18.02
CA TYR A 23 2.22 0.99 16.92
C TYR A 23 2.31 -0.50 17.30
N THR A 24 2.31 -1.36 16.30
CA THR A 24 2.58 -2.81 16.44
C THR A 24 3.86 -3.14 15.69
N GLU A 25 4.66 -4.04 16.23
CA GLU A 25 5.94 -4.43 15.65
C GLU A 25 6.19 -5.94 15.70
N GLY A 26 7.12 -6.37 14.86
CA GLY A 26 7.73 -7.69 14.89
C GLY A 26 9.11 -7.64 14.25
N GLU A 27 9.72 -8.81 14.01
CA GLU A 27 11.02 -8.87 13.35
C GLU A 27 10.94 -8.29 11.93
N ASN A 28 11.76 -7.30 11.61
CA ASN A 28 11.81 -6.62 10.31
C ASN A 28 10.55 -5.84 9.88
N TRP A 29 9.55 -5.64 10.75
CA TRP A 29 8.39 -4.82 10.40
C TRP A 29 7.79 -4.00 11.54
N LYS A 30 7.09 -2.93 11.16
CA LYS A 30 6.32 -2.09 12.08
C LYS A 30 5.10 -1.51 11.37
N ILE A 31 3.94 -1.48 12.02
CA ILE A 31 2.74 -0.77 11.57
C ILE A 31 2.44 0.33 12.59
N LEU A 32 2.43 1.58 12.13
CA LEU A 32 2.15 2.76 12.93
C LEU A 32 0.67 3.09 12.85
N HIS A 33 0.05 3.38 14.00
CA HIS A 33 -1.33 3.84 14.04
C HIS A 33 -1.37 5.37 13.93
N GLY A 34 -2.06 5.89 12.91
CA GLY A 34 -2.30 7.32 12.75
C GLY A 34 -2.47 7.80 11.31
N ASP A 35 -2.62 9.11 11.16
CA ASP A 35 -2.83 9.75 9.86
C ASP A 35 -1.53 9.85 9.06
N THR A 36 -1.58 9.38 7.81
CA THR A 36 -0.46 9.43 6.86
C THR A 36 0.10 10.83 6.65
N LEU A 37 -0.72 11.87 6.46
CA LEU A 37 -0.27 13.25 6.27
C LEU A 37 0.50 13.81 7.48
N LYS A 38 0.24 13.26 8.67
CA LYS A 38 0.98 13.58 9.91
C LYS A 38 2.27 12.77 10.00
N LEU A 39 2.17 11.44 9.93
CA LEU A 39 3.28 10.54 10.22
C LEU A 39 4.39 10.57 9.16
N VAL A 40 4.05 10.78 7.88
CA VAL A 40 5.09 10.81 6.83
C VAL A 40 6.08 11.96 6.99
N LYS A 41 5.65 13.08 7.59
CA LYS A 41 6.51 14.24 7.87
C LYS A 41 7.48 13.98 9.03
N ALA A 42 7.15 13.02 9.89
CA ALA A 42 7.92 12.65 11.05
C ALA A 42 9.07 11.70 10.72
N PHE A 43 9.03 10.99 9.59
CA PHE A 43 10.14 10.14 9.18
C PHE A 43 11.44 10.91 8.94
N GLN A 44 12.56 10.23 9.19
CA GLN A 44 13.88 10.68 8.78
C GLN A 44 13.95 10.76 7.24
N PRO A 45 14.64 11.76 6.66
CA PRO A 45 14.74 11.89 5.21
C PRO A 45 15.62 10.76 4.62
N GLY A 46 15.24 10.26 3.44
CA GLY A 46 16.07 9.34 2.67
C GLY A 46 16.28 7.94 3.28
N ILE A 47 15.34 7.43 4.08
CA ILE A 47 15.46 6.11 4.72
C ILE A 47 14.79 4.99 3.93
N PHE A 48 13.70 5.28 3.20
CA PHE A 48 12.93 4.26 2.50
C PHE A 48 13.53 3.95 1.13
N ASP A 49 13.65 2.65 0.83
CA ASP A 49 14.15 2.12 -0.44
C ASP A 49 13.05 2.01 -1.50
N ALA A 50 11.79 1.84 -1.10
CA ALA A 50 10.64 1.84 -2.00
C ALA A 50 9.35 2.24 -1.29
N VAL A 51 8.35 2.64 -2.08
CA VAL A 51 6.97 2.87 -1.62
C VAL A 51 6.05 1.98 -2.43
N ILE A 52 5.28 1.10 -1.79
CA ILE A 52 4.37 0.18 -2.48
C ILE A 52 3.08 0.18 -1.71
N THR A 53 1.99 0.62 -2.33
CA THR A 53 0.76 0.91 -1.58
C THR A 53 -0.49 0.91 -2.42
N ASP A 54 -1.61 0.65 -1.76
CA ASP A 54 -2.97 0.69 -2.31
C ASP A 54 -3.77 1.82 -1.65
N PRO A 55 -3.62 3.08 -2.11
CA PRO A 55 -4.32 4.21 -1.51
C PRO A 55 -5.84 4.10 -1.75
N PRO A 56 -6.70 4.74 -0.95
CA PRO A 56 -8.13 4.78 -1.21
C PRO A 56 -8.42 5.49 -2.55
N TYR A 57 -9.16 4.84 -3.46
CA TYR A 57 -9.38 5.38 -4.81
C TYR A 57 -10.45 6.48 -4.86
N ALA A 58 -11.38 6.55 -3.92
CA ALA A 58 -12.52 7.46 -4.01
C ALA A 58 -13.28 7.36 -5.35
N SER A 59 -13.30 6.18 -5.96
CA SER A 59 -13.72 5.97 -7.35
C SER A 59 -15.23 5.68 -7.48
N GLY A 60 -15.94 5.58 -6.35
CA GLY A 60 -17.31 5.07 -6.27
C GLY A 60 -18.45 6.09 -6.41
N GLY A 61 -18.20 7.39 -6.54
CA GLY A 61 -19.26 8.39 -6.55
C GLY A 61 -19.18 9.40 -7.70
N THR A 62 -19.93 9.16 -8.78
CA THR A 62 -20.08 10.14 -9.88
C THR A 62 -21.13 11.19 -9.57
N LYS A 63 -22.14 10.83 -8.76
CA LYS A 63 -23.21 11.72 -8.27
C LYS A 63 -23.08 11.96 -6.77
N GLN A 64 -23.60 13.09 -6.28
CA GLN A 64 -23.58 13.44 -4.85
C GLN A 64 -24.17 12.31 -3.97
N ASN A 65 -25.27 11.69 -4.40
CA ASN A 65 -25.91 10.59 -3.67
C ASN A 65 -25.04 9.31 -3.62
N GLU A 66 -24.16 9.10 -4.60
CA GLU A 66 -23.24 7.95 -4.63
C GLU A 66 -22.01 8.19 -3.75
N ARG A 67 -21.61 9.46 -3.59
CA ARG A 67 -20.52 9.88 -2.68
C ARG A 67 -20.92 9.86 -1.21
N ASN A 68 -22.22 9.92 -0.90
CA ASN A 68 -22.73 9.81 0.47
C ASN A 68 -22.88 8.34 0.94
N ARG A 69 -22.61 7.36 0.07
CA ARG A 69 -22.67 5.94 0.43
C ARG A 69 -21.44 5.55 1.23
N THR A 70 -21.63 4.73 2.26
CA THR A 70 -20.52 4.17 3.03
C THR A 70 -19.69 3.19 2.17
N THR A 71 -18.43 2.94 2.52
CA THR A 71 -17.56 2.00 1.79
C THR A 71 -18.16 0.59 1.71
N ASN A 72 -18.85 0.16 2.75
CA ASN A 72 -19.65 -1.06 2.77
C ASN A 72 -20.73 -1.07 1.69
N GLN A 73 -21.49 0.01 1.59
CA GLN A 73 -22.53 0.13 0.59
C GLN A 73 -21.95 0.16 -0.83
N LYS A 74 -20.74 0.67 -1.03
CA LYS A 74 -20.10 0.77 -2.36
C LYS A 74 -19.47 -0.55 -2.82
N TYR A 75 -18.84 -1.27 -1.92
CA TYR A 75 -17.92 -2.36 -2.27
C TYR A 75 -18.34 -3.74 -1.74
N SER A 76 -19.35 -3.85 -0.86
CA SER A 76 -19.87 -5.12 -0.35
C SER A 76 -21.27 -5.41 -0.87
N SER A 77 -21.51 -6.66 -1.29
CA SER A 77 -22.85 -7.21 -1.50
C SER A 77 -23.32 -8.08 -0.32
N MET A 78 -22.57 -8.07 0.80
CA MET A 78 -22.92 -8.84 1.99
C MET A 78 -24.05 -8.15 2.77
N SER A 79 -24.81 -8.93 3.54
CA SER A 79 -25.80 -8.38 4.48
C SER A 79 -25.10 -7.49 5.51
N ALA A 80 -25.82 -6.49 6.05
CA ALA A 80 -25.26 -5.53 7.01
C ALA A 80 -24.60 -6.21 8.24
N ALA A 81 -25.05 -7.42 8.61
CA ALA A 81 -24.50 -8.21 9.71
C ALA A 81 -23.11 -8.81 9.43
N ASN A 82 -22.71 -8.94 8.15
CA ASN A 82 -21.43 -9.51 7.71
C ASN A 82 -20.56 -8.48 6.96
N ALA A 83 -20.95 -7.21 6.99
CA ALA A 83 -20.21 -6.14 6.32
C ALA A 83 -18.88 -5.88 7.07
N LEU A 84 -17.82 -5.61 6.31
CA LEU A 84 -16.52 -5.24 6.87
C LEU A 84 -16.60 -3.82 7.47
N PRO A 85 -15.64 -3.34 8.28
CA PRO A 85 -15.69 -1.98 8.80
C PRO A 85 -15.70 -0.92 7.69
N ASP A 86 -16.37 0.21 7.90
CA ASP A 86 -16.23 1.34 6.97
C ASP A 86 -14.86 2.03 7.16
N PHE A 87 -14.32 2.66 6.11
CA PHE A 87 -13.15 3.54 6.21
C PHE A 87 -13.44 4.91 5.59
N ASP A 88 -12.78 5.93 6.13
CA ASP A 88 -12.89 7.31 5.66
C ASP A 88 -12.00 7.59 4.44
N GLY A 89 -12.34 8.64 3.69
CA GLY A 89 -11.50 9.15 2.60
C GLY A 89 -11.89 8.71 1.18
N ASP A 90 -12.81 7.74 1.03
CA ASP A 90 -13.32 7.25 -0.27
C ASP A 90 -14.44 8.13 -0.88
N ASN A 91 -14.74 9.30 -0.29
CA ASN A 91 -15.84 10.18 -0.71
C ASN A 91 -15.37 11.48 -1.38
N LYS A 92 -14.05 11.65 -1.58
CA LYS A 92 -13.48 12.85 -2.21
C LYS A 92 -13.92 12.97 -3.67
N ASP A 93 -14.21 14.19 -4.11
CA ASP A 93 -14.27 14.46 -5.54
C ASP A 93 -12.87 14.35 -6.16
N GLN A 94 -12.81 14.23 -7.49
CA GLN A 94 -11.55 14.02 -8.20
C GLN A 94 -10.50 15.11 -7.92
N ARG A 95 -10.87 16.40 -7.83
CA ARG A 95 -9.90 17.48 -7.60
C ARG A 95 -9.34 17.41 -6.18
N SER A 96 -10.22 17.27 -5.19
CA SER A 96 -9.83 17.11 -3.79
C SER A 96 -8.98 15.86 -3.57
N TRP A 97 -9.32 14.76 -4.27
CA TRP A 97 -8.55 13.53 -4.24
C TRP A 97 -7.15 13.69 -4.85
N THR A 98 -7.03 14.29 -6.04
CA THR A 98 -5.73 14.54 -6.67
C THR A 98 -4.84 15.43 -5.81
N HIS A 99 -5.41 16.49 -5.21
CA HIS A 99 -4.67 17.37 -4.31
C HIS A 99 -4.16 16.62 -3.07
N TRP A 100 -5.06 15.89 -2.40
CA TRP A 100 -4.71 15.07 -1.24
C TRP A 100 -3.62 14.03 -1.56
N MET A 101 -3.72 13.37 -2.72
CA MET A 101 -2.70 12.45 -3.20
C MET A 101 -1.34 13.15 -3.39
N ALA A 102 -1.32 14.32 -4.03
CA ALA A 102 -0.09 15.08 -4.28
C ALA A 102 0.59 15.52 -2.97
N GLU A 103 -0.17 15.90 -1.95
CA GLU A 103 0.37 16.31 -0.65
C GLU A 103 1.16 15.20 0.03
N TRP A 104 0.56 14.03 0.27
CA TRP A 104 1.27 12.96 0.96
C TRP A 104 2.39 12.39 0.09
N LEU A 105 2.20 12.31 -1.24
CA LEU A 105 3.24 11.86 -2.17
C LEU A 105 4.47 12.77 -2.12
N TYR A 106 4.28 14.09 -1.96
CA TYR A 106 5.36 15.06 -1.85
C TYR A 106 6.19 14.85 -0.58
N ASP A 107 5.54 14.59 0.56
CA ASP A 107 6.25 14.36 1.81
C ASP A 107 6.91 12.97 1.88
N VAL A 108 6.22 11.92 1.42
CA VAL A 108 6.80 10.57 1.31
C VAL A 108 8.05 10.60 0.44
N ARG A 109 8.06 11.38 -0.65
CA ARG A 109 9.24 11.52 -1.51
C ARG A 109 10.48 11.98 -0.75
N LYS A 110 10.33 12.85 0.25
CA LYS A 110 11.44 13.34 1.08
C LYS A 110 11.98 12.25 2.01
N ALA A 111 11.11 11.35 2.47
CA ALA A 111 11.49 10.20 3.29
C ALA A 111 12.16 9.07 2.47
N CYS A 112 12.02 9.07 1.15
CA CYS A 112 12.62 8.07 0.27
C CYS A 112 14.01 8.43 -0.24
N LYS A 113 14.86 7.43 -0.44
CA LYS A 113 16.17 7.57 -1.09
C LYS A 113 16.02 8.08 -2.53
N LYS A 114 17.09 8.70 -3.07
CA LYS A 114 17.17 9.00 -4.51
C LYS A 114 17.13 7.68 -5.29
N GLY A 115 16.35 7.65 -6.37
CA GLY A 115 16.15 6.47 -7.20
C GLY A 115 15.17 5.44 -6.65
N ALA A 116 14.64 5.61 -5.43
CA ALA A 116 13.64 4.71 -4.85
C ALA A 116 12.42 4.60 -5.77
N PRO A 117 11.96 3.38 -6.12
CA PRO A 117 10.73 3.18 -6.86
C PRO A 117 9.50 3.46 -5.99
N ILE A 118 8.43 3.89 -6.64
CA ILE A 118 7.09 3.98 -6.05
C ILE A 118 6.09 3.21 -6.93
N CYS A 119 5.22 2.42 -6.32
CA CYS A 119 4.15 1.67 -6.96
C CYS A 119 2.81 2.02 -6.30
N LEU A 120 1.90 2.59 -7.09
CA LEU A 120 0.58 3.03 -6.66
C LEU A 120 -0.49 2.22 -7.38
N PHE A 121 -1.24 1.41 -6.63
CA PHE A 121 -2.39 0.72 -7.17
C PHE A 121 -3.54 1.70 -7.44
N ILE A 122 -4.27 1.48 -8.53
CA ILE A 122 -5.40 2.32 -8.94
C ILE A 122 -6.37 1.57 -9.85
N ASP A 123 -7.63 2.02 -9.90
CA ASP A 123 -8.57 1.63 -10.96
C ASP A 123 -8.57 2.60 -12.15
N TRP A 124 -9.28 2.24 -13.22
CA TRP A 124 -9.33 3.04 -14.45
C TRP A 124 -9.91 4.46 -14.26
N ARG A 125 -10.71 4.71 -13.21
CA ARG A 125 -11.45 5.97 -13.03
C ARG A 125 -10.53 7.09 -12.55
N GLN A 126 -9.64 6.76 -11.61
CA GLN A 126 -8.64 7.69 -11.09
C GLN A 126 -7.28 7.59 -11.77
N TYR A 127 -7.12 6.65 -12.69
CA TYR A 127 -5.86 6.43 -13.38
C TYR A 127 -5.24 7.70 -13.97
N PRO A 128 -5.99 8.61 -14.66
CA PRO A 128 -5.38 9.86 -15.13
C PRO A 128 -4.93 10.74 -13.95
N SER A 129 -5.79 10.91 -12.96
CA SER A 129 -5.55 11.77 -11.80
C SER A 129 -4.37 11.35 -10.95
N ILE A 130 -4.11 10.05 -10.79
CA ILE A 130 -2.96 9.60 -10.00
C ILE A 130 -1.63 9.90 -10.70
N THR A 131 -1.61 9.89 -12.04
CA THR A 131 -0.40 10.25 -12.80
C THR A 131 -0.09 11.75 -12.70
N ASP A 132 -1.12 12.60 -12.61
CA ASP A 132 -0.96 14.03 -12.34
C ASP A 132 -0.42 14.24 -10.91
N ALA A 133 -1.05 13.63 -9.91
CA ALA A 133 -0.64 13.76 -8.51
C ALA A 133 0.81 13.31 -8.28
N LEU A 134 1.20 12.18 -8.88
CA LEU A 134 2.57 11.65 -8.83
C LEU A 134 3.59 12.66 -9.36
N GLN A 135 3.31 13.26 -10.52
CA GLN A 135 4.18 14.23 -11.16
C GLN A 135 4.18 15.59 -10.44
N TRP A 136 3.04 16.03 -9.89
CA TRP A 136 2.94 17.25 -9.08
C TRP A 136 3.74 17.15 -7.78
N ALA A 137 3.76 15.97 -7.15
CA ALA A 137 4.66 15.65 -6.04
C ALA A 137 6.14 15.55 -6.47
N GLY A 138 6.40 15.62 -7.78
CA GLY A 138 7.70 15.67 -8.43
C GLY A 138 8.40 14.32 -8.59
N TRP A 139 7.71 13.22 -8.33
CA TRP A 139 8.20 11.90 -8.74
C TRP A 139 8.31 11.83 -10.26
N ILE A 140 9.29 11.06 -10.76
CA ILE A 140 9.38 10.79 -12.19
C ILE A 140 8.43 9.64 -12.49
N TRP A 141 7.38 9.90 -13.28
CA TRP A 141 6.52 8.84 -13.78
C TRP A 141 7.28 7.97 -14.78
N ARG A 142 7.29 6.65 -14.56
CA ARG A 142 8.06 5.68 -15.36
C ARG A 142 7.18 4.81 -16.24
N GLY A 143 5.92 4.63 -15.87
CA GLY A 143 4.95 3.91 -16.67
C GLY A 143 3.88 3.27 -15.80
N THR A 144 3.31 2.20 -16.34
CA THR A 144 2.19 1.49 -15.73
C THR A 144 2.33 0.01 -15.96
N ALA A 145 2.13 -0.77 -14.90
CA ALA A 145 1.90 -2.20 -14.98
C ALA A 145 0.40 -2.51 -14.81
N VAL A 146 -0.03 -3.66 -15.31
CA VAL A 146 -1.43 -4.10 -15.27
C VAL A 146 -1.58 -5.24 -14.27
N TRP A 147 -2.53 -5.13 -13.36
CA TRP A 147 -3.03 -6.28 -12.61
C TRP A 147 -4.28 -6.83 -13.30
N ASP A 148 -4.15 -7.97 -13.96
CA ASP A 148 -5.26 -8.70 -14.55
C ASP A 148 -5.83 -9.69 -13.53
N LYS A 149 -7.06 -9.42 -13.07
CA LYS A 149 -7.80 -10.23 -12.10
C LYS A 149 -8.34 -11.52 -12.71
N GLY A 150 -8.25 -11.69 -14.03
CA GLY A 150 -8.80 -12.80 -14.80
C GLY A 150 -10.32 -12.79 -14.84
N ASN A 151 -10.96 -13.37 -13.81
CA ASN A 151 -12.41 -13.48 -13.76
C ASN A 151 -13.06 -12.21 -13.21
N SER A 152 -13.88 -11.57 -14.05
CA SER A 152 -14.83 -10.53 -13.64
C SER A 152 -16.16 -10.78 -14.33
N ARG A 153 -17.26 -10.33 -13.71
CA ARG A 153 -18.61 -10.52 -14.24
C ARG A 153 -18.74 -9.81 -15.60
N PRO A 154 -19.00 -10.52 -16.70
CA PRO A 154 -19.15 -9.89 -18.01
C PRO A 154 -20.42 -9.04 -18.04
N GLN A 155 -20.36 -7.91 -18.74
CA GLN A 155 -21.53 -7.08 -19.04
C GLN A 155 -21.68 -6.98 -20.55
N LYS A 156 -22.83 -7.41 -21.09
CA LYS A 156 -23.10 -7.40 -22.53
C LYS A 156 -22.96 -5.96 -23.08
N GLY A 157 -22.27 -5.82 -24.21
CA GLY A 157 -22.04 -4.53 -24.85
C GLY A 157 -21.00 -3.63 -24.17
N ARG A 158 -20.21 -4.16 -23.23
CA ARG A 158 -19.15 -3.41 -22.52
C ARG A 158 -17.84 -4.19 -22.51
N PHE A 159 -16.71 -3.48 -22.35
CA PHE A 159 -15.44 -4.11 -22.03
C PHE A 159 -15.47 -4.72 -20.64
N ARG A 160 -14.82 -5.88 -20.51
CA ARG A 160 -14.68 -6.57 -19.23
C ARG A 160 -13.76 -5.76 -18.30
N GLN A 161 -14.26 -5.43 -17.11
CA GLN A 161 -13.52 -4.69 -16.07
C GLN A 161 -12.63 -5.63 -15.25
N GLN A 162 -11.74 -6.36 -15.92
CA GLN A 162 -10.86 -7.35 -15.28
C GLN A 162 -9.53 -6.77 -14.78
N ALA A 163 -9.19 -5.54 -15.16
CA ALA A 163 -7.91 -4.95 -14.84
C ALA A 163 -8.00 -3.88 -13.75
N GLU A 164 -6.98 -3.86 -12.88
CA GLU A 164 -6.51 -2.69 -12.14
C GLU A 164 -5.10 -2.36 -12.63
N TYR A 165 -4.57 -1.21 -12.23
CA TYR A 165 -3.29 -0.70 -12.70
C TYR A 165 -2.36 -0.39 -11.54
N ILE A 166 -1.07 -0.47 -11.81
CA ILE A 166 -0.01 -0.04 -10.91
C ILE A 166 0.72 1.08 -11.64
N VAL A 167 0.42 2.33 -11.27
CA VAL A 167 1.20 3.48 -11.74
C VAL A 167 2.50 3.48 -10.97
N TRP A 168 3.62 3.47 -11.69
CA TRP A 168 4.93 3.41 -11.04
C TRP A 168 5.87 4.53 -11.50
N GLY A 169 6.75 4.91 -10.58
CA GLY A 169 7.68 6.01 -10.75
C GLY A 169 8.95 5.84 -9.95
N SER A 170 9.76 6.89 -9.90
CA SER A 170 10.99 6.91 -9.10
C SER A 170 11.30 8.29 -8.53
N ASN A 171 11.99 8.31 -7.37
CA ASN A 171 12.44 9.54 -6.74
C ASN A 171 13.67 10.11 -7.47
N GLY A 172 13.45 10.77 -8.60
CA GLY A 172 14.52 11.21 -9.48
C GLY A 172 15.07 10.08 -10.35
N PRO A 173 16.29 10.24 -10.92
CA PRO A 173 16.92 9.22 -11.76
C PRO A 173 17.11 7.89 -11.03
N MET A 174 16.85 6.77 -11.71
CA MET A 174 17.15 5.43 -11.21
C MET A 174 18.57 5.03 -11.63
N PRO A 175 19.38 4.42 -10.75
CA PRO A 175 20.67 3.86 -11.14
C PRO A 175 20.51 2.81 -12.25
N ILE A 176 21.49 2.74 -13.17
CA ILE A 176 21.48 1.78 -14.29
C ILE A 176 21.83 0.36 -13.79
N ASN A 177 22.66 0.26 -12.75
CA ASN A 177 23.20 -0.98 -12.20
C ASN A 177 22.42 -1.49 -10.98
N ARG A 178 21.12 -1.22 -10.90
CA ARG A 178 20.28 -1.75 -9.80
C ARG A 178 20.28 -3.28 -9.86
N PRO A 179 20.48 -3.98 -8.72
CA PRO A 179 20.48 -5.43 -8.66
C PRO A 179 19.04 -5.99 -8.64
N VAL A 180 18.20 -5.51 -9.55
CA VAL A 180 16.77 -5.84 -9.65
C VAL A 180 16.48 -6.33 -11.06
N SER A 181 15.80 -7.47 -11.18
CA SER A 181 15.43 -8.03 -12.48
C SER A 181 14.34 -7.20 -13.18
N CYS A 182 14.19 -7.39 -14.48
CA CYS A 182 13.08 -6.81 -15.22
C CYS A 182 11.78 -7.52 -14.81
N LEU A 183 10.90 -6.81 -14.10
CA LEU A 183 9.58 -7.32 -13.71
C LEU A 183 8.60 -7.31 -14.90
N PRO A 184 7.60 -8.20 -14.90
CA PRO A 184 6.60 -8.22 -15.97
C PRO A 184 5.73 -6.95 -15.94
N GLY A 185 5.30 -6.49 -17.12
CA GLY A 185 4.32 -5.40 -17.23
C GLY A 185 2.87 -5.81 -16.95
N VAL A 186 2.59 -7.11 -16.81
CA VAL A 186 1.26 -7.66 -16.54
C VAL A 186 1.36 -8.76 -15.48
N PHE A 187 0.66 -8.59 -14.37
CA PHE A 187 0.53 -9.55 -13.28
C PHE A 187 -0.85 -10.20 -13.33
N ARG A 188 -0.93 -11.54 -13.37
CA ARG A 188 -2.19 -12.28 -13.49
C ARG A 188 -2.51 -13.01 -12.20
N TYR A 189 -3.33 -12.38 -11.36
CA TYR A 189 -3.70 -12.93 -10.05
C TYR A 189 -5.18 -12.70 -9.77
N GLY A 190 -5.91 -13.78 -9.48
CA GLY A 190 -7.30 -13.68 -9.06
C GLY A 190 -7.44 -13.01 -7.70
N ASN A 191 -8.60 -12.42 -7.47
CA ASN A 191 -9.01 -11.87 -6.18
C ASN A 191 -8.95 -12.91 -5.04
N PRO A 192 -8.57 -12.53 -3.80
CA PRO A 192 -8.63 -13.45 -2.65
C PRO A 192 -10.06 -13.90 -2.37
N GLN A 193 -10.25 -15.19 -2.04
CA GLN A 193 -11.56 -15.78 -1.74
C GLN A 193 -12.05 -15.49 -0.31
N ASN A 194 -11.15 -15.50 0.68
CA ASN A 194 -11.45 -15.19 2.08
C ASN A 194 -10.78 -13.87 2.45
N ARG A 195 -11.53 -12.76 2.36
CA ARG A 195 -11.01 -11.41 2.61
C ARG A 195 -11.27 -10.96 4.04
N ILE A 196 -10.26 -10.35 4.66
CA ILE A 196 -10.43 -9.62 5.92
C ILE A 196 -10.61 -8.10 5.69
N HIS A 197 -10.32 -7.62 4.47
CA HIS A 197 -10.53 -6.25 4.04
C HIS A 197 -11.22 -6.21 2.67
N VAL A 198 -12.07 -5.22 2.44
CA VAL A 198 -12.90 -5.16 1.22
C VAL A 198 -12.04 -5.11 -0.05
N THR A 199 -10.92 -4.39 0.01
CA THR A 199 -9.98 -4.17 -1.11
C THR A 199 -8.69 -4.98 -1.02
N GLU A 200 -8.66 -6.06 -0.22
CA GLU A 200 -7.46 -6.88 -0.04
C GLU A 200 -6.84 -7.36 -1.36
N LYS A 201 -5.55 -7.07 -1.57
CA LYS A 201 -4.78 -7.54 -2.73
C LYS A 201 -4.32 -8.99 -2.54
N PRO A 202 -4.15 -9.78 -3.62
CA PRO A 202 -3.56 -11.11 -3.52
C PRO A 202 -2.15 -11.07 -2.95
N LEU A 203 -1.84 -11.94 -1.99
CA LEU A 203 -0.51 -11.96 -1.36
C LEU A 203 0.60 -12.21 -2.40
N GLN A 204 0.40 -13.16 -3.32
CA GLN A 204 1.38 -13.47 -4.36
C GLN A 204 1.62 -12.28 -5.31
N LEU A 205 0.59 -11.51 -5.64
CA LEU A 205 0.74 -10.27 -6.41
C LEU A 205 1.70 -9.31 -5.70
N MET A 206 1.51 -9.11 -4.39
CA MET A 206 2.36 -8.21 -3.62
C MET A 206 3.80 -8.73 -3.50
N LYS A 207 3.99 -10.05 -3.29
CA LYS A 207 5.33 -10.68 -3.27
C LYS A 207 6.11 -10.42 -4.56
N ASP A 208 5.45 -10.46 -5.72
CA ASP A 208 6.06 -10.21 -7.01
C ASP A 208 6.34 -8.71 -7.24
N VAL A 209 5.40 -7.83 -6.90
CA VAL A 209 5.54 -6.37 -7.08
C VAL A 209 6.66 -5.81 -6.20
N ILE A 210 6.81 -6.34 -4.98
CA ILE A 210 7.84 -5.93 -4.01
C ILE A 210 9.27 -6.11 -4.55
N GLN A 211 9.49 -7.05 -5.47
CA GLN A 211 10.79 -7.29 -6.07
C GLN A 211 11.33 -6.08 -6.87
N ILE A 212 10.54 -5.03 -7.08
CA ILE A 212 11.03 -3.77 -7.68
C ILE A 212 12.00 -3.04 -6.73
N CYS A 213 11.87 -3.27 -5.42
CA CYS A 213 12.75 -2.77 -4.39
C CYS A 213 14.12 -3.47 -4.47
N GLU A 214 15.19 -2.80 -4.04
CA GLU A 214 16.48 -3.47 -3.95
C GLU A 214 16.49 -4.49 -2.81
N PRO A 215 17.16 -5.65 -2.95
CA PRO A 215 17.12 -6.71 -1.96
C PRO A 215 17.45 -6.23 -0.54
N ARG A 216 16.64 -6.66 0.44
CA ARG A 216 16.72 -6.26 1.87
C ARG A 216 16.39 -4.78 2.14
N GLY A 217 15.86 -4.08 1.16
CA GLY A 217 15.41 -2.69 1.29
C GLY A 217 14.28 -2.52 2.31
N LEU A 218 14.13 -1.29 2.78
CA LEU A 218 13.05 -0.85 3.65
C LEU A 218 11.89 -0.27 2.83
N ILE A 219 10.73 -0.92 2.88
CA ILE A 219 9.54 -0.58 2.10
C ILE A 219 8.55 0.19 2.97
N LEU A 220 8.00 1.28 2.43
CA LEU A 220 6.89 2.01 3.06
C LEU A 220 5.55 1.67 2.40
N ASP A 221 4.55 1.37 3.21
CA ASP A 221 3.14 1.35 2.82
C ASP A 221 2.35 2.35 3.67
N PRO A 222 2.04 3.56 3.16
CA PRO A 222 1.26 4.55 3.91
C PRO A 222 -0.25 4.22 4.02
N PHE A 223 -0.73 3.12 3.43
CA PHE A 223 -2.14 2.73 3.48
C PHE A 223 -2.25 1.21 3.64
N VAL A 224 -1.85 0.73 4.82
CA VAL A 224 -1.65 -0.70 5.10
C VAL A 224 -2.91 -1.54 4.94
N GLY A 225 -4.07 -1.02 5.38
CA GLY A 225 -5.34 -1.75 5.40
C GLY A 225 -5.20 -3.14 6.01
N ALA A 226 -5.26 -4.17 5.17
CA ALA A 226 -5.17 -5.57 5.57
C ALA A 226 -3.77 -6.08 5.93
N GLY A 227 -2.72 -5.27 5.84
CA GLY A 227 -1.35 -5.70 6.12
C GLY A 227 -0.66 -6.46 4.99
N THR A 228 -1.26 -6.58 3.80
CA THR A 228 -0.77 -7.47 2.74
C THR A 228 0.63 -7.08 2.23
N THR A 229 0.91 -5.79 2.04
CA THR A 229 2.24 -5.32 1.60
C THR A 229 3.30 -5.63 2.64
N VAL A 230 3.03 -5.33 3.91
CA VAL A 230 3.95 -5.58 5.03
C VAL A 230 4.24 -7.07 5.15
N LEU A 231 3.21 -7.91 5.13
CA LEU A 231 3.36 -9.36 5.17
C LEU A 231 4.20 -9.86 3.97
N ALA A 232 3.85 -9.46 2.75
CA ALA A 232 4.58 -9.88 1.56
C ALA A 232 6.06 -9.47 1.59
N ALA A 233 6.36 -8.27 2.11
CA ALA A 233 7.71 -7.75 2.22
C ALA A 233 8.56 -8.61 3.16
N VAL A 234 8.05 -8.88 4.38
CA VAL A 234 8.77 -9.67 5.38
C VAL A 234 8.99 -11.10 4.90
N MET A 235 7.94 -11.75 4.37
CA MET A 235 8.04 -13.13 3.81
C MET A 235 9.01 -13.25 2.62
N THR A 236 9.41 -12.14 2.01
CA THR A 236 10.35 -12.13 0.87
C THR A 236 11.70 -11.52 1.23
N GLY A 237 11.99 -11.34 2.52
CA GLY A 237 13.29 -10.90 3.03
C GLY A 237 13.52 -9.39 3.02
N TYR A 238 12.45 -8.59 2.88
CA TYR A 238 12.50 -7.13 3.00
C TYR A 238 12.07 -6.68 4.39
N ARG A 239 12.38 -5.43 4.71
CA ARG A 239 11.86 -4.75 5.89
C ARG A 239 10.70 -3.86 5.49
N ALA A 240 9.71 -3.67 6.37
CA ALA A 240 8.54 -2.87 6.03
C ALA A 240 8.04 -1.99 7.17
N VAL A 241 7.66 -0.76 6.82
CA VAL A 241 6.91 0.14 7.70
C VAL A 241 5.56 0.42 7.06
N GLY A 242 4.52 0.29 7.86
CA GLY A 242 3.14 0.56 7.48
C GLY A 242 2.55 1.73 8.25
N ILE A 243 1.60 2.46 7.66
CA ILE A 243 0.70 3.39 8.37
C ILE A 243 -0.74 2.96 8.11
N GLU A 244 -1.55 2.90 9.17
CA GLU A 244 -3.00 2.73 9.09
C GLU A 244 -3.67 3.74 10.03
N VAL A 245 -4.73 4.39 9.56
CA VAL A 245 -5.41 5.47 10.29
C VAL A 245 -6.66 4.97 11.02
N THR A 246 -7.25 3.88 10.57
CA THR A 246 -8.52 3.37 11.10
C THR A 246 -8.25 2.33 12.18
N ASP A 247 -8.65 2.58 13.44
CA ASP A 247 -8.45 1.67 14.58
C ASP A 247 -8.75 0.19 14.25
N ALA A 248 -9.89 -0.05 13.60
CA ALA A 248 -10.34 -1.40 13.25
C ALA A 248 -9.39 -2.08 12.26
N TYR A 249 -8.94 -1.36 11.23
CA TYR A 249 -8.04 -1.92 10.22
C TYR A 249 -6.60 -1.98 10.70
N TYR A 250 -6.18 -1.04 11.55
CA TYR A 250 -4.89 -1.10 12.22
C TYR A 250 -4.78 -2.39 13.04
N LYS A 251 -5.81 -2.69 13.85
CA LYS A 251 -5.85 -3.93 14.64
C LYS A 251 -5.90 -5.17 13.76
N LEU A 252 -6.84 -5.25 12.81
CA LEU A 252 -7.02 -6.43 11.95
C LEU A 252 -5.78 -6.71 11.08
N GLY A 253 -5.20 -5.66 10.48
CA GLY A 253 -4.00 -5.76 9.65
C GLY A 253 -2.79 -6.19 10.46
N SER A 254 -2.56 -5.56 11.63
CA SER A 254 -1.44 -5.90 12.51
C SER A 254 -1.53 -7.32 13.07
N ASP A 255 -2.72 -7.74 13.54
CA ASP A 255 -2.96 -9.10 14.03
C ASP A 255 -2.70 -10.13 12.93
N ARG A 256 -3.18 -9.88 11.70
CA ARG A 256 -2.94 -10.78 10.57
C ARG A 256 -1.46 -10.93 10.26
N VAL A 257 -0.72 -9.83 10.16
CA VAL A 257 0.72 -9.86 9.84
C VAL A 257 1.44 -10.67 10.92
N LYS A 258 1.16 -10.39 12.19
CA LYS A 258 1.76 -11.08 13.32
C LYS A 258 1.46 -12.59 13.29
N ILE A 259 0.20 -12.98 13.21
CA ILE A 259 -0.21 -14.39 13.21
C ILE A 259 0.40 -15.15 12.03
N ALA A 260 0.41 -14.56 10.83
CA ALA A 260 0.94 -15.21 9.64
C ALA A 260 2.45 -15.48 9.75
N LEU A 261 3.21 -14.49 10.24
CA LEU A 261 4.67 -14.63 10.39
C LEU A 261 5.05 -15.57 11.54
N GLU A 262 4.31 -15.55 12.65
CA GLU A 262 4.52 -16.51 13.75
C GLU A 262 4.20 -17.96 13.35
N ALA A 263 3.25 -18.16 12.42
CA ALA A 263 2.93 -19.49 11.91
C ALA A 263 4.05 -20.04 11.01
N GLU A 264 4.62 -19.20 10.15
CA GLU A 264 5.73 -19.56 9.23
C GLU A 264 7.00 -19.93 10.01
N GLN A 265 7.36 -19.17 11.05
CA GLN A 265 8.51 -19.49 11.92
C GLN A 265 8.37 -20.87 12.59
N LYS A 266 7.16 -21.26 13.00
CA LYS A 266 6.90 -22.58 13.59
C LYS A 266 6.93 -23.73 12.58
N GLU A 267 6.77 -23.43 11.30
CA GLU A 267 6.94 -24.42 10.22
C GLU A 267 8.42 -24.60 9.89
N ASP A 268 9.22 -23.53 9.87
CA ASP A 268 10.66 -23.57 9.63
C ASP A 268 11.47 -24.21 10.77
N GLU A 269 10.94 -24.20 12.01
CA GLU A 269 11.54 -24.84 13.19
C GLU A 269 11.26 -26.36 13.29
N LYS A 270 10.42 -26.92 12.41
CA LYS A 270 10.04 -28.36 12.41
C LYS A 270 10.79 -29.16 11.36
#